data_AF-A0A9X3PLX5-F1
#
_entry.id   AF-A0A9X3PLX5-F1
#
_cell.length_a   1.000
_cell.length_b   1.000
_cell.length_c   1.000
_cell.angle_alpha   90.00
_cell.angle_beta   90.00
_cell.angle_gamma   90.00
#
_symmetry.space_group_name_H-M   'P 1'
#
loop_
_entity.id
_entity.type
_entity.pdbx_description
1 polymer ?
#
loop_
_entity_poly.entity_id
_entity_poly.type
_entity_poly.pdbx_seq_one_letter_code
_entity_poly.pdbx_strand_id
1 'polypeptide(L)'
;MKVFFLGWTRFVVVLLVLQVGLAGWGAVSGGGERVMRFIAHAGNGGMLIFWLMLSVVFALIARPGWQTVLLTALSAFMILMQGAFAYGFGTSGTLGGVGIALHALNGLGILTLQLIVARRAKRAVDAKRALRAEGVPA
;
A
#
# COMPACT_ATOMS: atom_id res chain seq x y z
N MET A 1 -5.32 19.11 6.62
CA MET A 1 -4.38 18.12 6.03
C MET A 1 -4.31 16.78 6.77
N LYS A 2 -4.11 16.71 8.09
CA LYS A 2 -4.04 15.41 8.81
C LYS A 2 -5.27 14.50 8.62
N VAL A 3 -6.48 15.06 8.68
CA VAL A 3 -7.74 14.30 8.44
C VAL A 3 -7.82 13.78 7.00
N PHE A 4 -7.46 14.63 6.02
CA PHE A 4 -7.38 14.22 4.62
C PHE A 4 -6.39 13.07 4.43
N PHE A 5 -5.18 13.18 4.98
CA PHE A 5 -4.17 12.11 4.91
C PHE A 5 -4.65 10.80 5.56
N LEU A 6 -5.40 10.87 6.67
CA LEU A 6 -6.04 9.69 7.24
C LEU A 6 -7.07 9.06 6.30
N GLY A 7 -7.93 9.88 5.67
CA GLY A 7 -8.88 9.40 4.66
C GLY A 7 -8.17 8.73 3.48
N TRP A 8 -7.12 9.39 2.97
CA TRP A 8 -6.30 8.90 1.87
C TRP A 8 -5.62 7.56 2.18
N THR A 9 -4.96 7.45 3.34
CA THR A 9 -4.28 6.21 3.76
C THR A 9 -5.26 5.05 3.90
N ARG A 10 -6.49 5.30 4.40
CA ARG A 10 -7.55 4.28 4.45
C ARG A 10 -8.00 3.84 3.06
N PHE A 11 -8.16 4.78 2.13
CA PHE A 11 -8.47 4.48 0.74
C PHE A 11 -7.39 3.57 0.11
N VAL A 12 -6.11 3.92 0.27
CA VAL A 12 -4.98 3.10 -0.21
C VAL A 12 -4.98 1.71 0.43
N VAL A 13 -5.25 1.60 1.73
CA VAL A 13 -5.38 0.30 2.41
C VAL A 13 -6.47 -0.57 1.79
N VAL A 14 -7.64 0.01 1.47
CA VAL A 14 -8.73 -0.74 0.82
C VAL A 14 -8.27 -1.26 -0.55
N LEU A 15 -7.59 -0.42 -1.35
CA LEU A 15 -7.05 -0.86 -2.64
C LEU A 15 -6.00 -1.96 -2.51
N LEU A 16 -5.18 -1.94 -1.45
CA LEU A 16 -4.20 -2.99 -1.17
C LEU A 16 -4.86 -4.29 -0.72
N VAL A 17 -5.91 -4.23 0.09
CA VAL A 17 -6.71 -5.41 0.44
C VAL A 17 -7.33 -6.04 -0.81
N LEU A 18 -7.92 -5.20 -1.69
CA LEU A 18 -8.43 -5.65 -2.98
C LEU A 18 -7.31 -6.26 -3.84
N GLN A 19 -6.12 -5.66 -3.86
CA GLN A 19 -4.97 -6.18 -4.63
C GLN A 19 -4.56 -7.59 -4.20
N VAL A 20 -4.46 -7.81 -2.87
CA VAL A 20 -4.12 -9.12 -2.29
C VAL A 20 -5.26 -10.12 -2.56
N GLY A 21 -6.51 -9.69 -2.41
CA GLY A 21 -7.68 -10.53 -2.71
C GLY A 21 -7.73 -10.98 -4.17
N LEU A 22 -7.49 -10.06 -5.11
CA LEU A 22 -7.43 -10.37 -6.55
C LEU A 22 -6.29 -11.34 -6.88
N ALA A 23 -5.12 -11.18 -6.23
CA ALA A 23 -3.99 -12.09 -6.40
C ALA A 23 -4.32 -13.50 -5.90
N GLY A 24 -4.78 -13.61 -4.66
CA GLY A 24 -5.13 -14.88 -4.03
C GLY A 24 -6.24 -15.60 -4.79
N TRP A 25 -7.26 -14.87 -5.23
CA TRP A 25 -8.33 -15.44 -6.02
C TRP A 25 -7.86 -15.86 -7.42
N GLY A 26 -7.06 -15.05 -8.10
CA GLY A 26 -6.45 -15.43 -9.39
C GLY A 26 -5.61 -16.70 -9.29
N ALA A 27 -4.90 -16.90 -8.17
CA ALA A 27 -4.05 -18.07 -7.93
C ALA A 27 -4.84 -19.39 -7.80
N VAL A 28 -6.10 -19.34 -7.34
CA VAL A 28 -6.96 -20.52 -7.16
C VAL A 28 -8.00 -20.70 -8.27
N SER A 29 -8.04 -19.80 -9.26
CA SER A 29 -9.00 -19.85 -10.38
C SER A 29 -8.40 -20.52 -11.62
N GLY A 30 -9.26 -21.12 -12.45
CA GLY A 30 -8.90 -21.68 -13.76
C GLY A 30 -9.43 -20.85 -14.94
N GLY A 31 -9.03 -21.22 -16.17
CA GLY A 31 -9.63 -20.73 -17.42
C GLY A 31 -9.65 -19.20 -17.61
N GLY A 32 -10.69 -18.68 -18.28
CA GLY A 32 -10.82 -17.24 -18.58
C GLY A 32 -11.02 -16.35 -17.35
N GLU A 33 -11.58 -16.92 -16.27
CA GLU A 33 -11.75 -16.24 -14.98
C GLU A 33 -10.39 -15.90 -14.34
N ARG A 34 -9.41 -16.80 -14.43
CA ARG A 34 -8.02 -16.54 -14.03
C ARG A 34 -7.44 -15.32 -14.76
N VAL A 35 -7.62 -15.26 -16.09
CA VAL A 35 -7.06 -14.20 -16.95
C VAL A 35 -7.63 -12.84 -16.56
N MET A 36 -8.95 -12.71 -16.47
CA MET A 36 -9.61 -11.44 -16.10
C MET A 36 -9.18 -10.94 -14.73
N ARG A 37 -8.96 -11.83 -13.77
CA ARG A 37 -8.51 -11.49 -12.41
C ARG A 37 -7.08 -10.95 -12.39
N PHE A 38 -6.18 -11.58 -13.13
CA PHE A 38 -4.81 -11.09 -13.25
C PHE A 38 -4.74 -9.76 -13.99
N ILE A 39 -5.62 -9.52 -14.97
CA ILE A 39 -5.75 -8.19 -15.60
C ILE A 39 -6.18 -7.15 -14.58
N ALA A 40 -7.22 -7.42 -13.78
CA ALA A 40 -7.67 -6.50 -12.73
C ALA A 40 -6.59 -6.26 -11.67
N HIS A 41 -5.89 -7.32 -11.24
CA HIS A 41 -4.76 -7.24 -10.32
C HIS A 41 -3.62 -6.38 -10.89
N ALA A 42 -3.24 -6.59 -12.16
CA ALA A 42 -2.19 -5.79 -12.80
C ALA A 42 -2.59 -4.32 -12.93
N GLY A 43 -3.84 -4.04 -13.34
CA GLY A 43 -4.36 -2.68 -13.48
C GLY A 43 -4.40 -1.93 -12.16
N ASN A 44 -4.98 -2.54 -11.11
CA ASN A 44 -4.99 -1.94 -9.77
C ASN A 44 -3.57 -1.80 -9.20
N GLY A 45 -2.68 -2.76 -9.45
CA GLY A 45 -1.27 -2.70 -9.08
C GLY A 45 -0.53 -1.51 -9.70
N GLY A 46 -0.75 -1.25 -11.00
CA GLY A 46 -0.18 -0.07 -11.68
C GLY A 46 -0.67 1.24 -11.07
N MET A 47 -1.96 1.34 -10.76
CA MET A 47 -2.53 2.51 -10.11
C MET A 47 -2.02 2.70 -8.67
N LEU A 48 -1.81 1.62 -7.93
CA LEU A 48 -1.27 1.65 -6.57
C LEU A 48 0.12 2.29 -6.49
N ILE A 49 0.96 2.16 -7.53
CA ILE A 49 2.25 2.88 -7.61
C ILE A 49 2.01 4.38 -7.52
N PHE A 50 1.14 4.91 -8.39
CA PHE A 50 0.80 6.32 -8.41
C PHE A 50 0.19 6.78 -7.07
N TRP A 51 -0.74 6.01 -6.50
CA TRP A 51 -1.37 6.34 -5.23
C TRP A 51 -0.40 6.34 -4.04
N LEU A 52 0.57 5.43 -4.02
CA LEU A 52 1.61 5.41 -2.99
C LEU A 52 2.60 6.56 -3.15
N MET A 53 2.94 6.96 -4.38
CA MET A 53 3.74 8.18 -4.61
C MET A 53 3.02 9.44 -4.09
N LEU A 54 1.73 9.60 -4.40
CA LEU A 54 0.93 10.70 -3.85
C LEU A 54 0.82 10.64 -2.32
N SER A 55 0.77 9.44 -1.75
CA SER A 55 0.76 9.27 -0.30
C SER A 55 1.98 9.88 0.36
N VAL A 56 3.16 9.81 -0.26
CA VAL A 56 4.38 10.47 0.26
C VAL A 56 4.23 11.98 0.29
N VAL A 57 3.74 12.58 -0.81
CA VAL A 57 3.49 14.02 -0.91
C VAL A 57 2.49 14.46 0.16
N PHE A 58 1.38 13.72 0.32
CA PHE A 58 0.38 14.04 1.33
C PHE A 58 0.88 13.83 2.75
N ALA A 59 1.73 12.85 3.01
CA ALA A 59 2.36 12.66 4.31
C ALA A 59 3.28 13.85 4.66
N LEU A 60 4.10 14.31 3.71
CA LEU A 60 4.96 15.48 3.88
C LEU A 60 4.16 16.75 4.19
N ILE A 61 3.06 16.98 3.47
CA ILE A 61 2.18 18.14 3.69
C ILE A 61 1.42 18.03 5.03
N ALA A 62 0.91 16.83 5.36
CA ALA A 62 0.13 16.62 6.57
C ALA A 62 0.95 16.63 7.86
N ARG A 63 2.27 16.39 7.76
CA ARG A 63 3.24 16.34 8.87
C ARG A 63 2.73 15.50 10.06
N PRO A 64 2.39 14.21 9.87
CA PRO A 64 1.97 13.32 10.96
C PRO A 64 3.14 12.85 11.85
N GLY A 65 4.37 13.26 11.54
CA GLY A 65 5.62 12.82 12.18
C GLY A 65 6.55 12.14 11.18
N TRP A 66 7.86 12.35 11.33
CA TRP A 66 8.89 11.88 10.38
C TRP A 66 8.87 10.36 10.15
N GLN A 67 8.72 9.58 11.22
CA GLN A 67 8.61 8.12 11.10
C GLN A 67 7.45 7.69 10.19
N THR A 68 6.31 8.37 10.24
CA THR A 68 5.15 8.06 9.39
C THR A 68 5.44 8.42 7.92
N VAL A 69 6.16 9.52 7.67
CA VAL A 69 6.61 9.89 6.32
C VAL A 69 7.56 8.84 5.76
N LEU A 70 8.56 8.41 6.55
CA LEU A 70 9.50 7.36 6.14
C LEU A 70 8.81 6.03 5.85
N LEU A 71 7.87 5.58 6.67
CA LEU A 71 7.11 4.35 6.42
C LEU A 71 6.25 4.45 5.15
N THR A 72 5.72 5.64 4.85
CA THR A 72 4.99 5.90 3.61
C THR A 72 5.92 5.85 2.41
N ALA A 73 7.11 6.47 2.50
CA ALA A 73 8.13 6.42 1.46
C ALA A 73 8.67 5.00 1.24
N LEU A 74 8.89 4.23 2.31
CA LEU A 74 9.26 2.82 2.22
C LEU A 74 8.21 2.01 1.47
N SER A 75 6.92 2.25 1.73
CA SER A 75 5.84 1.57 0.99
C SER A 75 5.87 1.92 -0.51
N ALA A 76 6.16 3.18 -0.85
CA ALA A 76 6.31 3.62 -2.24
C ALA A 76 7.56 3.00 -2.91
N PHE A 77 8.64 2.81 -2.18
CA PHE A 77 9.81 2.07 -2.69
C PHE A 77 9.47 0.58 -2.90
N MET A 78 8.84 -0.05 -1.92
CA MET A 78 8.47 -1.47 -1.99
C MET A 78 7.51 -1.76 -3.15
N ILE A 79 6.56 -0.87 -3.47
CA ILE A 79 5.66 -1.12 -4.61
C ILE A 79 6.41 -1.08 -5.95
N LEU A 80 7.47 -0.27 -6.09
CA LEU A 80 8.31 -0.27 -7.29
C LEU A 80 9.05 -1.60 -7.46
N MET A 81 9.44 -2.24 -6.35
CA MET A 81 10.06 -3.56 -6.36
C MET A 81 9.10 -4.70 -6.75
N GLN A 82 7.77 -4.48 -6.74
CA GLN A 82 6.82 -5.54 -7.11
C GLN A 82 7.02 -6.06 -8.52
N GLY A 83 7.34 -5.18 -9.48
CA GLY A 83 7.62 -5.59 -10.86
C GLY A 83 8.90 -6.41 -10.97
N ALA A 84 9.94 -6.01 -10.23
CA ALA A 84 11.21 -6.74 -10.16
C ALA A 84 11.01 -8.15 -9.57
N PHE A 85 10.20 -8.31 -8.52
CA PHE A 85 9.92 -9.63 -7.98
C PHE A 85 9.03 -10.47 -8.89
N ALA A 86 8.04 -9.87 -9.55
CA ALA A 86 7.13 -10.58 -10.45
C ALA A 86 7.83 -11.18 -11.68
N TYR A 87 8.84 -10.49 -12.23
CA TYR A 87 9.42 -10.84 -13.53
C TYR A 87 10.95 -10.98 -13.54
N GLY A 88 11.66 -10.37 -12.59
CA GLY A 88 13.13 -10.32 -12.57
C GLY A 88 13.82 -11.66 -12.32
N PHE A 89 13.09 -12.67 -11.83
CA PHE A 89 13.58 -14.03 -11.60
C PHE A 89 13.12 -15.01 -12.70
N GLY A 90 12.55 -14.50 -13.80
CA GLY A 90 11.86 -15.31 -14.81
C GLY A 90 10.47 -15.74 -14.35
N THR A 91 9.71 -16.38 -15.24
CA THR A 91 8.31 -16.75 -15.01
C THR A 91 8.07 -18.26 -14.88
N SER A 92 9.14 -19.06 -14.90
CA SER A 92 9.08 -20.52 -14.90
C SER A 92 10.18 -21.15 -14.05
N GLY A 93 9.96 -22.40 -13.62
CA GLY A 93 10.92 -23.14 -12.79
C GLY A 93 11.08 -22.56 -11.38
N THR A 94 12.09 -23.05 -10.67
CA THR A 94 12.32 -22.71 -9.25
C THR A 94 12.53 -21.21 -9.02
N LEU A 95 13.33 -20.55 -9.86
CA LEU A 95 13.60 -19.11 -9.71
C LEU A 95 12.33 -18.28 -9.93
N GLY A 96 11.50 -18.62 -10.92
CA GLY A 96 10.21 -17.98 -11.11
C GLY A 96 9.29 -18.17 -9.89
N GLY A 97 9.28 -19.37 -9.29
CA GLY A 97 8.57 -19.63 -8.04
C GLY A 97 9.05 -18.73 -6.88
N VAL A 98 10.36 -18.55 -6.73
CA VAL A 98 10.95 -17.64 -5.73
C VAL A 98 10.53 -16.19 -5.99
N GLY A 99 10.58 -15.72 -7.24
CA GLY A 99 10.12 -14.38 -7.61
C GLY A 99 8.67 -14.12 -7.22
N ILE A 100 7.77 -15.07 -7.53
CA ILE A 100 6.36 -14.99 -7.14
C ILE A 100 6.19 -14.96 -5.62
N ALA A 101 6.95 -15.78 -4.87
CA ALA A 101 6.90 -15.78 -3.42
C ALA A 101 7.35 -14.43 -2.82
N LEU A 102 8.46 -13.87 -3.33
CA LEU A 102 8.94 -12.54 -2.93
C LEU A 102 7.92 -11.44 -3.26
N HIS A 103 7.28 -11.52 -4.43
CA HIS A 103 6.22 -10.60 -4.85
C HIS A 103 5.03 -10.65 -3.90
N ALA A 104 4.58 -11.85 -3.50
CA ALA A 104 3.48 -12.02 -2.57
C ALA A 104 3.82 -11.50 -1.16
N LEU A 105 5.02 -11.86 -0.65
CA LEU A 105 5.50 -11.40 0.65
C LEU A 105 5.65 -9.88 0.71
N ASN A 106 6.25 -9.27 -0.31
CA ASN A 106 6.41 -7.83 -0.38
C ASN A 106 5.05 -7.12 -0.48
N GLY A 107 4.10 -7.65 -1.25
CA GLY A 107 2.71 -7.16 -1.29
C GLY A 107 2.03 -7.13 0.09
N LEU A 108 2.15 -8.22 0.87
CA LEU A 108 1.65 -8.27 2.25
C LEU A 108 2.42 -7.31 3.18
N GLY A 109 3.71 -7.14 2.97
CA GLY A 109 4.55 -6.16 3.66
C GLY A 109 4.05 -4.72 3.45
N ILE A 110 3.76 -4.35 2.20
CA ILE A 110 3.21 -3.02 1.86
C ILE A 110 1.86 -2.80 2.56
N LEU A 111 0.95 -3.78 2.51
CA LEU A 111 -0.34 -3.70 3.21
C LEU A 111 -0.15 -3.50 4.72
N THR A 112 0.75 -4.27 5.33
CA THR A 112 1.06 -4.17 6.76
C THR A 112 1.60 -2.78 7.13
N LEU A 113 2.56 -2.27 6.35
CA LEU A 113 3.09 -0.91 6.54
C LEU A 113 1.99 0.15 6.40
N GLN A 114 1.11 0.03 5.42
CA GLN A 114 0.02 0.99 5.23
C GLN A 114 -1.02 0.95 6.35
N LEU A 115 -1.30 -0.22 6.93
CA LEU A 115 -2.10 -0.34 8.15
C LEU A 115 -1.44 0.39 9.33
N ILE A 116 -0.12 0.26 9.49
CA ILE A 116 0.64 0.99 10.51
C ILE A 116 0.57 2.50 10.25
N VAL A 117 0.80 2.94 9.01
CA VAL A 117 0.70 4.36 8.62
C VAL A 117 -0.69 4.91 8.92
N ALA A 118 -1.77 4.20 8.59
CA ALA A 118 -3.14 4.61 8.88
C ALA A 118 -3.40 4.74 10.40
N ARG A 119 -2.89 3.81 11.22
CA ARG A 119 -2.97 3.91 12.69
C ARG A 119 -2.22 5.13 13.21
N ARG A 120 -1.02 5.42 12.69
CA ARG A 120 -0.24 6.61 13.08
C ARG A 120 -0.89 7.91 12.62
N ALA A 121 -1.45 7.94 11.41
CA ALA A 121 -2.22 9.07 10.90
C ALA A 121 -3.44 9.36 11.79
N LYS A 122 -4.16 8.32 12.24
CA LYS A 122 -5.26 8.46 13.20
C LYS A 122 -4.79 9.07 14.52
N ARG A 123 -3.71 8.55 15.11
CA ARG A 123 -3.13 9.14 16.34
C ARG A 123 -2.77 10.61 16.17
N ALA A 124 -2.19 11.01 15.03
CA ALA A 124 -1.86 12.41 14.76
C ALA A 124 -3.11 13.31 14.61
N VAL A 125 -4.21 12.78 14.07
CA VAL A 125 -5.51 13.46 14.02
C VAL A 125 -6.10 13.62 15.42
N ASP A 126 -6.11 12.54 16.20
CA ASP A 126 -6.68 12.52 17.54
C ASP A 126 -5.91 13.48 18.48
N ALA A 127 -4.58 13.50 18.43
CA ALA A 127 -3.75 14.44 19.19
C ALA A 127 -4.06 15.90 18.83
N LYS A 128 -4.25 16.22 17.54
CA LYS A 128 -4.66 17.58 17.13
C LYS A 128 -6.06 17.95 17.65
N ARG A 129 -6.97 16.98 17.76
CA ARG A 129 -8.32 17.19 18.30
C ARG A 129 -8.29 17.42 19.81
N ALA A 130 -7.46 16.67 20.54
CA ALA A 130 -7.26 16.85 21.98
C ALA A 130 -6.75 18.26 22.32
N LEU A 131 -5.68 18.71 21.64
CA LEU A 131 -5.15 20.08 21.83
C LEU A 131 -6.20 21.17 21.60
N ARG A 132 -7.06 20.99 20.59
CA ARG A 132 -8.17 21.93 20.32
C ARG A 132 -9.24 21.93 21.41
N ALA A 133 -9.55 20.77 21.99
CA ALA A 133 -10.53 20.65 23.06
C ALA A 133 -10.02 21.30 24.37
N GLU A 134 -8.70 21.27 24.58
CA GLU A 134 -8.01 21.93 25.71
C GLU A 134 -7.82 23.46 25.50
N GLY A 135 -8.30 24.01 24.37
CA GLY A 135 -8.19 25.44 24.08
C GLY A 135 -6.78 25.89 23.64
N VAL A 136 -5.87 24.95 23.37
CA VAL A 136 -4.52 25.26 22.89
C VAL A 136 -4.59 25.64 21.41
N PRO A 137 -4.11 26.84 21.00
CA PRO A 137 -4.08 27.23 19.60
C PRO A 137 -3.22 26.24 18.78
N ALA A 138 -3.71 25.91 17.59
CA ALA A 138 -3.32 24.75 16.79
C ALA A 138 -2.10 24.93 15.89
#